data_AF-A0A967MBA5-F1
#
_entry.id   AF-A0A967MBA5-F1
#
_cell.length_a   1.000
_cell.length_b   1.000
_cell.length_c   1.000
_cell.angle_alpha   90.00
_cell.angle_beta   90.00
_cell.angle_gamma   90.00
#
_symmetry.space_group_name_H-M   'P 1'
#
loop_
_entity.id
_entity.type
_entity.pdbx_description
1 polymer ?
#
loop_
_entity_poly.entity_id
_entity_poly.type
_entity_poly.pdbx_seq_one_letter_code
_entity_poly.pdbx_strand_id
1 'polypeptide(L)'
;MLAISQTCKRCHYDKYAKLRESIHYKVLQQKGGVNVPTCVECHGGHAISSVSRDRLSTVRKCRGCHEKVYEIYAGSVHGNALFNKHNRDVPICTDCHTAHQVKDPYTAEYHENIPDTCSSCHSNEAVMAKYGISTNVIKTYLSDFHGVTLSMLRDQESLSPRKVRSIAVCTDCHGTHDIMRVSRYSPELL
;
A
#
# COMPACT_ATOMS: atom_id res chain seq x y z
N MET A 1 0.16 16.08 -21.89
CA MET A 1 0.32 15.07 -20.81
C MET A 1 -0.26 13.70 -21.18
N LEU A 2 -1.54 13.56 -21.58
CA LEU A 2 -2.11 12.26 -21.99
C LEU A 2 -1.46 11.64 -23.25
N ALA A 3 -0.94 12.46 -24.17
CA ALA A 3 -0.33 12.00 -25.42
C ALA A 3 0.93 11.12 -25.20
N ILE A 4 1.69 11.37 -24.15
CA ILE A 4 2.89 10.59 -23.83
C ILE A 4 2.49 9.18 -23.38
N SER A 5 1.48 9.06 -22.51
CA SER A 5 0.94 7.77 -22.07
C SER A 5 0.40 6.92 -23.23
N GLN A 6 -0.12 7.54 -24.30
CA GLN A 6 -0.57 6.81 -25.50
C GLN A 6 0.58 6.16 -26.27
N THR A 7 1.78 6.74 -26.24
CA THR A 7 2.96 6.14 -26.87
C THR A 7 3.37 4.89 -26.10
N CYS A 8 3.43 4.97 -24.77
CA CYS A 8 3.76 3.83 -23.92
C CYS A 8 2.73 2.69 -24.06
N LYS A 9 1.43 3.04 -24.16
CA LYS A 9 0.31 2.09 -24.35
C LYS A 9 0.50 1.16 -25.55
N ARG A 10 1.10 1.64 -26.65
CA ARG A 10 1.27 0.84 -27.88
C ARG A 10 2.01 -0.47 -27.62
N CYS A 11 2.95 -0.48 -26.68
CA CYS A 11 3.70 -1.68 -26.29
C CYS A 11 3.33 -2.21 -24.89
N HIS A 12 2.90 -1.33 -23.97
CA HIS A 12 2.56 -1.69 -22.58
C HIS A 12 1.06 -1.61 -22.33
N TYR A 13 0.27 -2.29 -23.15
CA TYR A 13 -1.19 -2.23 -23.08
C TYR A 13 -1.73 -2.69 -21.72
N ASP A 14 -1.25 -3.81 -21.18
CA ASP A 14 -1.76 -4.36 -19.90
C ASP A 14 -1.52 -3.41 -18.73
N LYS A 15 -0.35 -2.74 -18.71
CA LYS A 15 -0.02 -1.76 -17.68
C LYS A 15 -0.87 -0.50 -17.83
N TYR A 16 -1.09 -0.07 -19.07
CA TYR A 16 -1.99 1.05 -19.35
C TYR A 16 -3.43 0.72 -18.96
N ALA A 17 -3.92 -0.49 -19.23
CA ALA A 17 -5.26 -0.92 -18.86
C ALA A 17 -5.47 -0.81 -17.35
N LYS A 18 -4.54 -1.36 -16.55
CA LYS A 18 -4.54 -1.24 -15.08
C LYS A 18 -4.45 0.21 -14.58
N LEU A 19 -3.60 1.02 -15.23
CA LEU A 19 -3.46 2.44 -14.87
C LEU A 19 -4.79 3.17 -14.95
N ARG A 20 -5.64 2.89 -15.95
CA ARG A 20 -6.93 3.55 -16.11
C ARG A 20 -7.90 3.34 -14.94
N GLU A 21 -7.71 2.27 -14.18
CA GLU A 21 -8.51 1.96 -12.99
C GLU A 21 -7.99 2.67 -11.73
N SER A 22 -6.74 3.14 -11.76
CA SER A 22 -6.09 3.77 -10.62
C SER A 22 -6.62 5.17 -10.29
N ILE A 23 -6.49 5.56 -9.02
CA ILE A 23 -6.79 6.92 -8.57
C ILE A 23 -5.94 7.98 -9.30
N HIS A 24 -4.68 7.67 -9.62
CA HIS A 24 -3.82 8.58 -10.38
C HIS A 24 -4.40 8.92 -11.75
N TYR A 25 -4.96 7.94 -12.47
CA TYR A 25 -5.60 8.21 -13.75
C TYR A 25 -6.90 9.00 -13.61
N LYS A 26 -7.72 8.68 -12.59
CA LYS A 26 -8.95 9.44 -12.30
C LYS A 26 -8.65 10.92 -12.01
N VAL A 27 -7.67 11.20 -11.14
CA VAL A 27 -7.26 12.57 -10.81
C VAL A 27 -6.62 13.27 -12.01
N LEU A 28 -5.84 12.55 -12.84
CA LEU A 28 -5.26 13.10 -14.07
C LEU A 28 -6.35 13.63 -15.01
N GLN A 29 -7.45 12.89 -15.18
CA GLN A 29 -8.57 13.31 -16.02
C GLN A 29 -9.34 14.50 -15.44
N GLN A 30 -9.43 14.61 -14.11
CA GLN A 30 -10.18 15.69 -13.45
C GLN A 30 -9.40 17.00 -13.35
N LYS A 31 -8.10 16.94 -13.03
CA LYS A 31 -7.28 18.12 -12.68
C LYS A 31 -6.33 18.60 -13.79
N GLY A 32 -6.38 18.00 -14.98
CA GLY A 32 -5.57 18.43 -16.12
C GLY A 32 -4.06 18.20 -15.99
N GLY A 33 -3.62 17.41 -15.00
CA GLY A 33 -2.25 16.88 -14.91
C GLY A 33 -1.23 17.67 -14.09
N VAL A 34 -1.63 18.73 -13.38
CA VAL A 34 -0.72 19.39 -12.43
C VAL A 34 -0.47 18.44 -11.25
N ASN A 35 0.79 18.04 -11.06
CA ASN A 35 1.25 17.15 -9.99
C ASN A 35 0.57 15.77 -9.97
N VAL A 36 0.28 15.20 -11.15
CA VAL A 36 -0.25 13.83 -11.29
C VAL A 36 0.71 12.99 -12.13
N PRO A 37 1.14 11.82 -11.66
CA PRO A 37 2.15 11.03 -12.38
C PRO A 37 1.58 10.45 -13.69
N THR A 38 2.31 10.61 -14.79
CA THR A 38 2.14 9.80 -16.01
C THR A 38 3.24 8.73 -16.08
N CYS A 39 3.32 8.01 -17.20
CA CYS A 39 4.32 6.97 -17.40
C CYS A 39 5.75 7.50 -17.21
N VAL A 40 6.03 8.71 -17.69
CA VAL A 40 7.40 9.27 -17.72
C VAL A 40 7.82 9.91 -16.40
N GLU A 41 6.90 10.36 -15.56
CA GLU A 41 7.23 10.88 -14.23
C GLU A 41 7.73 9.74 -13.33
N CYS A 42 7.10 8.56 -13.44
CA CYS A 42 7.55 7.36 -12.72
C CYS A 42 8.77 6.72 -13.38
N HIS A 43 8.72 6.44 -14.69
CA HIS A 43 9.75 5.62 -15.36
C HIS A 43 10.87 6.42 -16.02
N GLY A 44 10.67 7.70 -16.33
CA GLY A 44 11.54 8.49 -17.22
C GLY A 44 11.06 8.43 -18.68
N GLY A 45 11.49 9.41 -19.48
CA GLY A 45 11.14 9.53 -20.91
C GLY A 45 12.20 8.95 -21.85
N HIS A 46 13.43 9.49 -21.81
CA HIS A 46 14.56 9.00 -22.64
C HIS A 46 15.45 8.01 -21.91
N ALA A 47 15.54 8.10 -20.58
CA ALA A 47 16.20 7.12 -19.72
C ALA A 47 15.13 6.28 -19.01
N ILE A 48 14.32 5.54 -19.78
CA ILE A 48 13.24 4.71 -19.23
C ILE A 48 13.83 3.65 -18.31
N SER A 49 13.44 3.69 -17.05
CA SER A 49 13.95 2.82 -16.00
C SER A 49 12.91 1.81 -15.55
N SER A 50 13.39 0.61 -15.23
CA SER A 50 12.57 -0.40 -14.54
C SER A 50 12.55 -0.07 -13.05
N VAL A 51 11.55 0.73 -12.65
CA VAL A 51 11.39 1.19 -11.26
C VAL A 51 11.32 0.03 -10.28
N SER A 52 10.69 -1.09 -10.66
CA SER A 52 10.53 -2.26 -9.78
C SER A 52 11.82 -3.02 -9.47
N ARG A 53 12.90 -2.85 -10.24
CA ARG A 53 14.17 -3.54 -9.97
C ARG A 53 14.90 -3.00 -8.75
N ASP A 54 14.63 -1.75 -8.37
CA ASP A 54 15.17 -1.16 -7.16
C ASP A 54 14.04 -0.60 -6.28
N ARG A 55 13.77 -1.32 -5.18
CA ARG A 55 12.79 -0.93 -4.15
C ARG A 55 12.99 0.51 -3.66
N LEU A 56 14.24 0.96 -3.48
CA LEU A 56 14.52 2.33 -3.02
C LEU A 56 14.18 3.37 -4.10
N SER A 57 14.52 3.10 -5.36
CA SER A 57 14.09 3.92 -6.50
C SER A 57 12.57 4.08 -6.55
N THR A 58 11.81 2.99 -6.36
CA THR A 58 10.34 3.04 -6.28
C THR A 58 9.86 4.01 -5.20
N VAL A 59 10.40 3.91 -3.99
CA VAL A 59 10.01 4.80 -2.89
C VAL A 59 10.34 6.27 -3.21
N ARG A 60 11.51 6.54 -3.80
CA ARG A 60 11.88 7.91 -4.23
C ARG A 60 10.92 8.47 -5.29
N LYS A 61 10.41 7.64 -6.19
CA LYS A 61 9.41 8.08 -7.19
C LYS A 61 8.10 8.49 -6.53
N CYS A 62 7.64 7.74 -5.53
CA CYS A 62 6.46 8.12 -4.74
C CYS A 62 6.70 9.43 -3.96
N ARG A 63 7.88 9.59 -3.35
CA ARG A 63 8.26 10.80 -2.61
C ARG A 63 8.13 12.08 -3.44
N GLY A 64 8.44 12.03 -4.75
CA GLY A 64 8.42 13.20 -5.62
C GLY A 64 7.11 14.00 -5.60
N CYS A 65 5.98 13.33 -5.35
CA CYS A 65 4.68 13.98 -5.15
C CYS A 65 4.13 13.80 -3.72
N HIS A 66 4.49 12.71 -3.02
CA HIS A 66 3.98 12.34 -1.70
C HIS A 66 5.04 12.51 -0.60
N GLU A 67 5.73 13.66 -0.58
CA GLU A 67 6.84 13.90 0.35
C GLU A 67 6.45 13.76 1.82
N LYS A 68 5.33 14.38 2.23
CA LYS A 68 4.85 14.30 3.62
C LYS A 68 4.54 12.86 4.04
N VAL A 69 3.95 12.06 3.15
CA VAL A 69 3.66 10.65 3.42
C VAL A 69 4.95 9.85 3.52
N TYR A 70 5.93 10.15 2.66
CA TYR A 70 7.25 9.54 2.72
C TYR A 70 7.94 9.82 4.06
N GLU A 71 7.88 11.04 4.57
CA GLU A 71 8.48 11.41 5.86
C GLU A 71 7.87 10.63 7.03
N ILE A 72 6.55 10.49 7.05
CA ILE A 72 5.83 9.69 8.04
C ILE A 72 6.24 8.21 7.92
N TYR A 73 6.23 7.66 6.70
CA TYR A 73 6.64 6.28 6.45
C TYR A 73 8.08 6.01 6.88
N ALA A 74 9.01 6.92 6.61
CA ALA A 74 10.41 6.79 7.01
C ALA A 74 10.57 6.68 8.54
N GLY A 75 9.65 7.27 9.32
CA GLY A 75 9.61 7.15 10.78
C GLY A 75 8.91 5.89 11.31
N SER A 76 8.14 5.17 10.49
CA SER A 76 7.46 3.94 10.87
C SER A 76 8.43 2.78 11.13
N VAL A 77 7.94 1.68 11.72
CA VAL A 77 8.78 0.48 11.92
C VAL A 77 9.25 -0.15 10.62
N HIS A 78 8.42 -0.10 9.56
CA HIS A 78 8.81 -0.60 8.24
C HIS A 78 9.82 0.33 7.56
N GLY A 79 9.59 1.64 7.56
CA GLY A 79 10.52 2.60 6.97
C GLY A 79 11.85 2.68 7.71
N ASN A 80 11.83 2.66 9.04
CA ASN A 80 13.06 2.62 9.85
C ASN A 80 13.91 1.37 9.53
N ALA A 81 13.26 0.20 9.41
CA ALA A 81 13.95 -1.03 9.01
C ALA A 81 14.51 -0.94 7.58
N LEU A 82 13.78 -0.33 6.65
CA LEU A 82 14.23 -0.14 5.27
C LEU A 82 15.46 0.76 5.18
N PHE A 83 15.40 1.93 5.82
CA PHE A 83 16.41 2.99 5.62
C PHE A 83 17.59 2.88 6.57
N ASN A 84 17.34 2.59 7.85
CA ASN A 84 18.39 2.62 8.88
C ASN A 84 18.99 1.24 9.13
N LYS A 85 18.21 0.17 8.95
CA LYS A 85 18.70 -1.22 9.09
C LYS A 85 19.00 -1.89 7.75
N HIS A 86 18.80 -1.17 6.63
CA HIS A 86 18.99 -1.67 5.27
C HIS A 86 18.24 -2.99 4.97
N ASN A 87 17.14 -3.26 5.69
CA ASN A 87 16.35 -4.47 5.52
C ASN A 87 15.40 -4.31 4.32
N ARG A 88 15.62 -5.08 3.26
CA ARG A 88 14.80 -5.00 2.03
C ARG A 88 13.54 -5.86 2.07
N ASP A 89 13.38 -6.72 3.08
CA ASP A 89 12.24 -7.64 3.24
C ASP A 89 10.98 -6.92 3.79
N VAL A 90 11.10 -5.66 4.22
CA VAL A 90 9.96 -4.86 4.70
C VAL A 90 9.18 -4.23 3.55
N PRO A 91 7.85 -4.02 3.70
CA PRO A 91 7.03 -3.49 2.62
C PRO A 91 7.36 -2.02 2.30
N ILE A 92 7.30 -1.67 1.02
CA ILE A 92 7.36 -0.32 0.48
C ILE A 92 5.99 0.12 -0.04
N CYS A 93 5.89 1.35 -0.55
CA CYS A 93 4.64 1.95 -1.05
C CYS A 93 3.84 1.01 -1.96
N THR A 94 4.52 0.30 -2.88
CA THR A 94 3.85 -0.55 -3.88
C THR A 94 3.37 -1.90 -3.38
N ASP A 95 3.84 -2.35 -2.20
CA ASP A 95 3.43 -3.63 -1.64
C ASP A 95 2.04 -3.51 -1.00
N CYS A 96 1.71 -2.32 -0.45
CA CYS A 96 0.34 -2.00 0.00
C CYS A 96 -0.48 -1.35 -1.13
N HIS A 97 0.11 -0.41 -1.88
CA HIS A 97 -0.54 0.29 -2.99
C HIS A 97 -0.04 -0.23 -4.34
N THR A 98 -0.66 -1.30 -4.84
CA THR A 98 -0.23 -1.99 -6.06
C THR A 98 -0.05 -1.05 -7.26
N ALA A 99 1.18 -0.91 -7.76
CA ALA A 99 1.43 -0.29 -9.06
C ALA A 99 1.10 -1.29 -10.19
N HIS A 100 0.48 -0.94 -11.31
CA HIS A 100 -0.05 0.33 -11.80
C HIS A 100 -1.54 0.54 -11.47
N GLN A 101 -2.07 -0.10 -10.43
CA GLN A 101 -3.50 -0.15 -10.12
C GLN A 101 -3.77 0.42 -8.72
N VAL A 102 -3.16 1.56 -8.41
CA VAL A 102 -3.29 2.20 -7.10
C VAL A 102 -4.76 2.54 -6.86
N LYS A 103 -5.40 1.79 -5.96
CA LYS A 103 -6.79 2.03 -5.54
C LYS A 103 -6.90 3.33 -4.74
N ASP A 104 -8.11 3.87 -4.67
CA ASP A 104 -8.38 5.07 -3.88
C ASP A 104 -8.40 4.72 -2.37
N PRO A 105 -7.44 5.24 -1.57
CA PRO A 105 -7.31 4.88 -0.17
C PRO A 105 -8.44 5.44 0.72
N TYR A 106 -9.29 6.33 0.20
CA TYR A 106 -10.43 6.89 0.94
C TYR A 106 -11.72 6.09 0.80
N THR A 107 -11.69 4.98 0.06
CA THR A 107 -12.86 4.12 -0.15
C THR A 107 -13.02 3.10 0.98
N ALA A 108 -14.28 2.73 1.28
CA ALA A 108 -14.58 1.65 2.23
C ALA A 108 -13.96 0.32 1.77
N GLU A 109 -14.07 0.00 0.48
CA GLU A 109 -13.46 -1.20 -0.12
C GLU A 109 -11.94 -1.28 0.16
N TYR A 110 -11.22 -0.14 0.09
CA TYR A 110 -9.79 -0.13 0.40
C TYR A 110 -9.55 -0.43 1.88
N HIS A 111 -10.31 0.21 2.77
CA HIS A 111 -10.22 0.01 4.22
C HIS A 111 -10.52 -1.45 4.62
N GLU A 112 -11.58 -2.02 4.05
CA GLU A 112 -12.00 -3.40 4.31
C GLU A 112 -11.01 -4.46 3.79
N ASN A 113 -10.20 -4.12 2.78
CA ASN A 113 -9.13 -4.99 2.25
C ASN A 113 -7.78 -4.84 2.98
N ILE A 114 -7.68 -3.99 4.01
CA ILE A 114 -6.43 -3.81 4.75
C ILE A 114 -5.95 -5.11 5.42
N PRO A 115 -6.80 -5.93 6.07
CA PRO A 115 -6.36 -7.19 6.65
C PRO A 115 -5.75 -8.14 5.63
N ASP A 116 -6.32 -8.22 4.42
CA ASP A 116 -5.78 -9.04 3.33
C ASP A 116 -4.40 -8.52 2.91
N THR A 117 -4.25 -7.21 2.80
CA THR A 117 -2.96 -6.56 2.47
C THR A 117 -1.89 -6.88 3.51
N CYS A 118 -2.20 -6.73 4.80
CA CYS A 118 -1.28 -7.03 5.89
C CYS A 118 -0.96 -8.54 5.96
N SER A 119 -1.96 -9.40 5.67
CA SER A 119 -1.80 -10.85 5.73
C SER A 119 -0.78 -11.39 4.74
N SER A 120 -0.58 -10.73 3.59
CA SER A 120 0.39 -11.14 2.56
C SER A 120 1.81 -11.37 3.12
N CYS A 121 2.19 -10.61 4.15
CA CYS A 121 3.45 -10.78 4.87
C CYS A 121 3.23 -11.33 6.28
N HIS A 122 2.25 -10.82 7.04
CA HIS A 122 2.08 -11.18 8.45
C HIS A 122 1.45 -12.56 8.70
N SER A 123 0.97 -13.25 7.66
CA SER A 123 0.64 -14.69 7.72
C SER A 123 1.74 -15.58 7.13
N ASN A 124 2.78 -15.00 6.52
CA ASN A 124 3.84 -15.74 5.85
C ASN A 124 4.95 -16.14 6.84
N GLU A 125 4.97 -17.41 7.22
CA GLU A 125 5.93 -17.94 8.19
C GLU A 125 7.39 -17.78 7.73
N ALA A 126 7.68 -17.98 6.44
CA ALA A 126 9.03 -17.85 5.90
C ALA A 126 9.59 -16.42 6.01
N VAL A 127 8.71 -15.41 5.99
CA VAL A 127 9.11 -14.00 6.20
C VAL A 127 9.16 -13.69 7.69
N MET A 128 8.10 -14.02 8.44
CA MET A 128 7.95 -13.61 9.83
C MET A 128 8.92 -14.31 10.80
N ALA A 129 9.29 -15.58 10.53
CA ALA A 129 10.22 -16.34 11.35
C ALA A 129 11.61 -15.69 11.42
N LYS A 130 12.07 -15.04 10.33
CA LYS A 130 13.34 -14.30 10.29
C LYS A 130 13.43 -13.17 11.32
N TYR A 131 12.27 -12.68 11.76
CA TYR A 131 12.15 -11.52 12.65
C TYR A 131 11.54 -11.87 14.01
N GLY A 132 11.30 -13.15 14.29
CA GLY A 132 10.65 -13.60 15.53
C GLY A 132 9.22 -13.09 15.69
N ILE A 133 8.54 -12.77 14.59
CA ILE A 133 7.16 -12.27 14.60
C ILE A 133 6.22 -13.47 14.45
N SER A 134 5.19 -13.56 15.30
CA SER A 134 4.21 -14.64 15.19
C SER A 134 3.22 -14.37 14.05
N THR A 135 3.00 -15.37 13.19
CA THR A 135 1.96 -15.35 12.16
C THR A 135 0.54 -15.48 12.73
N ASN A 136 0.42 -15.84 14.02
CA ASN A 136 -0.87 -15.93 14.70
C ASN A 136 -1.62 -14.59 14.71
N VAL A 137 -0.95 -13.45 14.50
CA VAL A 137 -1.60 -12.13 14.45
C VAL A 137 -2.78 -12.08 13.48
N ILE A 138 -2.66 -12.68 12.29
CA ILE A 138 -3.74 -12.72 11.31
C ILE A 138 -4.82 -13.70 11.76
N LYS A 139 -4.44 -14.87 12.25
CA LYS A 139 -5.38 -15.89 12.72
C LYS A 139 -6.24 -15.39 13.88
N THR A 140 -5.63 -14.69 14.84
CA THR A 140 -6.35 -14.12 15.99
C THR A 140 -7.26 -12.98 15.57
N TYR A 141 -6.84 -12.12 14.65
CA TYR A 141 -7.69 -11.07 14.10
C TYR A 141 -8.92 -11.65 13.38
N LEU A 142 -8.73 -12.62 12.48
CA LEU A 142 -9.84 -13.24 11.75
C LEU A 142 -10.83 -13.99 12.65
N SER A 143 -10.38 -14.44 13.83
CA SER A 143 -11.21 -15.16 14.80
C SER A 143 -11.84 -14.24 15.85
N ASP A 144 -11.49 -12.96 15.87
CA ASP A 144 -12.04 -11.99 16.81
C ASP A 144 -13.33 -11.34 16.28
N PHE A 145 -13.92 -10.47 17.11
CA PHE A 145 -15.14 -9.75 16.72
C PHE A 145 -14.94 -8.84 15.51
N HIS A 146 -13.78 -8.22 15.35
CA HIS A 146 -13.45 -7.37 14.20
C HIS A 146 -13.40 -8.19 12.91
N GLY A 147 -12.62 -9.26 12.89
CA GLY A 147 -12.44 -10.09 11.70
C GLY A 147 -13.71 -10.83 11.27
N VAL A 148 -14.46 -11.37 12.23
CA VAL A 148 -15.74 -12.04 11.95
C VAL A 148 -16.77 -11.04 11.42
N THR A 149 -16.90 -9.88 12.06
CA THR A 149 -17.85 -8.84 11.63
C THR A 149 -17.47 -8.29 10.26
N LEU A 150 -16.18 -8.04 10.00
CA LEU A 150 -15.72 -7.60 8.68
C LEU A 150 -16.09 -8.61 7.59
N SER A 151 -15.89 -9.91 7.86
CA SER A 151 -16.25 -10.96 6.91
C SER A 151 -17.74 -10.96 6.60
N MET A 152 -18.59 -10.83 7.63
CA MET A 152 -20.04 -10.71 7.44
C MET A 152 -20.44 -9.46 6.66
N LEU A 153 -19.79 -8.32 6.90
CA LEU A 153 -20.08 -7.06 6.19
C LEU A 153 -19.73 -7.15 4.71
N ARG A 154 -18.59 -7.77 4.37
CA ARG A 154 -18.19 -8.02 2.98
C ARG A 154 -19.17 -8.94 2.25
N ASP A 155 -19.70 -9.96 2.95
CA ASP A 155 -20.72 -10.86 2.39
C ASP A 155 -22.11 -10.20 2.27
N GLN A 156 -22.39 -9.15 3.06
CA GLN A 156 -23.66 -8.42 3.09
C GLN A 156 -23.70 -7.13 2.27
N GLU A 157 -22.67 -6.83 1.45
CA GLU A 157 -22.63 -5.63 0.58
C GLU A 157 -23.89 -5.44 -0.29
N SER A 158 -24.72 -6.49 -0.47
CA SER A 158 -25.99 -6.41 -1.22
C SER A 158 -27.24 -6.02 -0.40
N LEU A 159 -27.19 -5.81 0.92
CA LEU A 159 -28.41 -5.83 1.76
C LEU A 159 -28.74 -4.58 2.61
N SER A 160 -27.90 -3.54 2.70
CA SER A 160 -28.27 -2.38 3.55
C SER A 160 -27.90 -0.99 2.99
N PRO A 161 -28.87 -0.06 2.85
CA PRO A 161 -28.63 1.32 2.43
C PRO A 161 -28.03 2.22 3.53
N ARG A 162 -27.85 1.71 4.76
CA ARG A 162 -27.10 2.42 5.80
C ARG A 162 -25.64 1.99 5.72
N LYS A 163 -24.74 2.92 5.36
CA LYS A 163 -23.30 2.81 5.57
C LYS A 163 -23.05 2.46 7.05
N VAL A 164 -22.80 1.18 7.33
CA VAL A 164 -22.37 0.71 8.64
C VAL A 164 -21.02 1.35 8.93
N ARG A 165 -20.77 1.75 10.18
CA ARG A 165 -19.46 2.26 10.60
C ARG A 165 -18.38 1.21 10.25
N SER A 166 -17.24 1.65 9.73
CA SER A 166 -16.14 0.73 9.44
C SER A 166 -15.73 0.02 10.73
N ILE A 167 -15.73 -1.31 10.68
CA ILE A 167 -15.17 -2.13 11.76
C ILE A 167 -13.65 -1.91 11.78
N ALA A 168 -13.03 -1.97 12.97
CA ALA A 168 -11.61 -1.71 13.09
C ALA A 168 -10.77 -2.72 12.28
N VAL A 169 -9.83 -2.23 11.49
CA VAL A 169 -8.82 -3.01 10.77
C VAL A 169 -7.43 -2.67 11.30
N CYS A 170 -6.41 -3.36 10.77
CA CYS A 170 -5.04 -3.29 11.27
C CYS A 170 -4.53 -1.85 11.42
N THR A 171 -4.80 -0.99 10.45
CA THR A 171 -4.32 0.40 10.43
C THR A 171 -5.01 1.31 11.44
N ASP A 172 -6.22 0.96 11.90
CA ASP A 172 -6.95 1.78 12.88
C ASP A 172 -6.29 1.73 14.26
N CYS A 173 -5.51 0.68 14.54
CA CYS A 173 -4.73 0.55 15.77
C CYS A 173 -3.22 0.72 15.54
N HIS A 174 -2.69 0.27 14.40
CA HIS A 174 -1.25 0.27 14.14
C HIS A 174 -0.76 1.49 13.38
N GLY A 175 -1.64 2.36 12.89
CA GLY A 175 -1.27 3.46 12.00
C GLY A 175 -1.29 3.04 10.53
N THR A 176 -1.31 4.01 9.62
CA THR A 176 -1.43 3.76 8.17
C THR A 176 -0.09 3.89 7.46
N HIS A 177 0.57 5.03 7.65
CA HIS A 177 1.92 5.27 7.14
C HIS A 177 2.94 5.40 8.27
N ASP A 178 2.49 5.70 9.47
CA ASP A 178 3.22 5.76 10.74
C ASP A 178 3.22 4.41 11.46
N ILE A 179 3.19 3.30 10.71
CA ILE A 179 2.96 1.96 11.23
C ILE A 179 3.87 1.67 12.44
N MET A 180 3.24 1.33 13.56
CA MET A 180 3.89 1.10 14.84
C MET A 180 4.00 -0.39 15.15
N ARG A 181 5.01 -0.73 15.95
CA ARG A 181 5.10 -2.05 16.58
C ARG A 181 3.96 -2.24 17.58
N VAL A 182 3.49 -3.46 17.72
CA VAL A 182 2.68 -3.85 18.89
C VAL A 182 3.61 -3.80 20.10
N SER A 183 3.37 -2.90 21.06
CA SER A 183 4.19 -2.90 22.26
C SER A 183 3.87 -4.15 23.08
N ARG A 184 4.91 -4.91 23.40
CA ARG A 184 5.06 -5.45 24.75
C ARG A 184 6.31 -4.81 25.29
N TYR A 185 6.30 -4.51 26.58
CA TYR A 185 7.47 -4.14 27.36
C TYR A 185 8.70 -4.93 26.88
N SER A 186 9.66 -4.25 26.25
CA SER A 186 11.03 -4.70 26.01
C SER A 186 11.82 -3.44 25.64
N PRO A 187 12.23 -2.63 26.65
CA PRO A 187 13.35 -1.73 26.45
C PRO A 187 14.56 -2.61 26.11
N GLU A 188 15.31 -2.21 25.08
CA GLU A 188 16.71 -2.58 24.92
C GLU A 188 17.04 -4.08 25.07
N LEU A 189 17.04 -4.80 23.95
CA LEU A 189 17.94 -5.93 23.81
C LEU A 189 19.12 -5.48 22.93
N LEU A 190 20.15 -5.02 23.67
CA LEU A 190 21.61 -5.04 23.44
C LEU A 190 22.12 -4.74 22.02
#